data_AF-A0A1X0K3R4-F1
#
_entry.id   AF-A0A1X0K3R4-F1
#
_cell.length_a   1.000
_cell.length_b   1.000
_cell.length_c   1.000
_cell.angle_alpha   90.00
_cell.angle_beta   90.00
_cell.angle_gamma   90.00
#
_symmetry.space_group_name_H-M   'P 1'
#
loop_
_entity.id
_entity.type
_entity.pdbx_description
1 polymer ?
#
loop_
_entity_poly.entity_id
_entity_poly.type
_entity_poly.pdbx_seq_one_letter_code
_entity_poly.pdbx_strand_id
1 'polypeptide(L)' 'ATRRTDIDDLTLACGPDNRLAEQGWITRTNARGQTEWIPPPHLDRGQPRTNSYHHPDRFLRDTDDDPV' A
#
# COMPACT_ATOMS: atom_id res chain seq x y z
N ALA A 1 -25.42 -2.41 -20.45
CA ALA A 1 -24.35 -2.66 -19.47
C ALA A 1 -23.86 -1.33 -18.92
N THR A 2 -23.82 -1.16 -17.60
CA THR A 2 -23.20 0.01 -16.96
C THR A 2 -21.69 -0.07 -17.16
N ARG A 3 -21.05 0.99 -17.66
CA ARG A 3 -19.58 1.07 -17.88
C ARG A 3 -18.79 1.20 -16.56
N ARG A 4 -19.12 0.38 -15.57
CA ARG A 4 -18.55 0.45 -14.22
C ARG A 4 -17.29 -0.43 -14.15
N THR A 5 -16.19 0.16 -13.74
CA THR A 5 -14.97 -0.55 -13.34
C THR A 5 -14.85 -0.51 -11.82
N ASP A 6 -13.90 -1.27 -11.29
CA ASP A 6 -13.44 -1.33 -9.91
C ASP A 6 -12.24 -0.40 -9.66
N ILE A 7 -12.07 0.66 -10.47
CA ILE A 7 -10.88 1.52 -10.42
C ILE A 7 -10.67 2.20 -9.06
N ASP A 8 -11.75 2.44 -8.33
CA ASP A 8 -11.72 3.04 -6.99
C ASP A 8 -11.22 2.05 -5.91
N ASP A 9 -11.22 0.75 -6.21
CA ASP A 9 -10.77 -0.33 -5.31
C ASP A 9 -9.34 -0.81 -5.63
N LEU A 10 -8.67 -0.23 -6.63
CA LEU A 10 -7.32 -0.63 -7.08
C LEU A 10 -6.22 0.26 -6.50
N THR A 11 -5.03 -0.32 -6.39
CA THR A 11 -3.79 0.39 -6.03
C THR A 11 -2.76 0.29 -7.15
N LEU A 12 -1.92 1.32 -7.33
CA LEU A 12 -0.81 1.25 -8.28
C LEU A 12 0.37 0.42 -7.72
N ALA A 13 0.93 -0.44 -8.57
CA ALA A 13 2.08 -1.28 -8.26
C ALA A 13 3.09 -1.32 -9.42
N CYS A 14 4.37 -1.56 -9.11
CA CYS A 14 5.37 -1.84 -10.13
C CYS A 14 5.24 -3.29 -10.64
N GLY A 15 5.80 -3.63 -11.80
CA GLY A 15 5.63 -4.96 -12.40
C GLY A 15 6.04 -6.16 -11.50
N PRO A 16 7.18 -6.10 -10.78
CA PRO A 16 7.52 -7.10 -9.75
C PRO A 16 6.50 -7.19 -8.62
N ASP A 17 6.10 -6.07 -8.03
CA ASP A 17 5.18 -6.06 -6.89
C ASP A 17 3.76 -6.47 -7.30
N ASN A 18 3.32 -6.13 -8.52
CA ASN A 18 2.02 -6.56 -9.05
C ASN A 18 1.89 -8.09 -9.07
N ARG A 19 2.99 -8.81 -9.35
CA ARG A 19 3.03 -10.29 -9.33
C ARG A 19 2.93 -10.86 -7.91
N LEU A 20 3.14 -10.07 -6.87
CA LEU A 20 2.94 -10.51 -5.49
C LEU A 20 1.45 -10.58 -5.14
N ALA A 21 0.58 -9.80 -5.79
CA ALA A 21 -0.86 -9.85 -5.57
C ALA A 21 -1.44 -11.25 -5.88
N GLU A 22 -0.85 -11.95 -6.85
CA GLU A 22 -1.20 -13.35 -7.18
C GLU A 22 -0.67 -14.37 -6.16
N GLN A 23 0.20 -13.95 -5.23
CA GLN A 23 0.85 -14.80 -4.23
C GLN A 23 0.28 -14.56 -2.82
N GLY A 24 -0.98 -14.11 -2.74
CA GLY A 24 -1.70 -13.91 -1.48
C GLY A 24 -1.38 -12.60 -0.77
N TRP A 25 -0.67 -11.69 -1.41
CA TRP A 25 -0.59 -10.31 -0.94
C TRP A 25 -1.85 -9.55 -1.32
N ILE A 26 -2.33 -8.70 -0.40
CA ILE A 26 -3.47 -7.83 -0.60
C ILE A 26 -2.99 -6.40 -0.56
N THR A 27 -3.52 -5.55 -1.44
CA THR A 27 -3.27 -4.11 -1.40
C THR A 27 -4.52 -3.33 -1.04
N ARG A 28 -4.35 -2.17 -0.41
CA ARG A 28 -5.43 -1.19 -0.20
C ARG A 28 -4.89 0.23 -0.17
N THR A 29 -5.69 1.19 -0.59
CA THR A 29 -5.41 2.62 -0.39
C THR A 29 -5.95 3.05 0.97
N ASN A 30 -5.09 3.57 1.85
CA ASN A 30 -5.53 4.08 3.15
C ASN A 30 -6.09 5.50 3.08
N ALA A 31 -6.62 6.02 4.20
CA ALA A 31 -7.20 7.36 4.27
C ALA A 31 -6.20 8.51 3.97
N ARG A 32 -4.89 8.22 4.01
CA ARG A 32 -3.81 9.16 3.64
C ARG A 32 -3.41 9.03 2.15
N GLY A 33 -4.14 8.26 1.36
CA GLY A 33 -3.86 8.02 -0.06
C GLY A 33 -2.63 7.15 -0.32
N GLN A 34 -2.19 6.36 0.66
CA GLN A 34 -1.01 5.50 0.54
C GLN A 34 -1.41 4.06 0.23
N THR A 35 -0.68 3.41 -0.67
CA THR A 35 -0.78 1.96 -0.91
C THR A 35 -0.19 1.19 0.26
N GLU A 36 -1.02 0.40 0.92
CA GLU A 36 -0.63 -0.58 1.91
C GLU A 36 -0.54 -1.97 1.28
N TRP A 37 0.54 -2.69 1.59
CA TRP A 37 0.78 -4.08 1.24
C TRP A 37 0.60 -4.95 2.47
N ILE A 38 -0.42 -5.82 2.42
CA ILE A 38 -0.79 -6.76 3.46
C ILE A 38 -0.27 -8.14 3.02
N PRO A 39 0.66 -8.75 3.78
CA PRO A 39 1.24 -10.04 3.47
C PRO A 39 0.24 -11.17 3.78
N PRO A 40 0.49 -12.38 3.24
CA PRO A 40 -0.12 -13.61 3.73
C PRO A 40 0.12 -13.79 5.24
N PRO A 41 -0.80 -14.44 6.00
CA PRO A 41 -0.71 -14.54 7.46
C PRO A 41 0.62 -15.10 8.00
N HIS A 42 1.23 -16.05 7.30
CA HIS A 42 2.51 -16.65 7.71
C HIS A 42 3.73 -15.74 7.52
N LEU A 43 3.56 -14.60 6.83
CA LEU A 43 4.56 -13.55 6.64
C LEU A 43 4.20 -12.25 7.38
N ASP A 44 3.09 -12.22 8.11
CA ASP A 44 2.69 -11.06 8.90
C ASP A 44 3.43 -11.05 10.25
N ARG A 45 4.45 -10.20 10.36
CA ARG A 45 5.29 -10.05 11.57
C ARG A 45 5.25 -8.64 12.14
N GLY A 46 4.23 -7.84 11.77
CA GLY A 46 4.10 -6.46 12.21
C GLY A 46 5.01 -5.46 11.48
N GLN A 47 5.55 -5.82 10.31
CA GLN A 47 6.28 -4.90 9.45
C GLN A 47 5.39 -3.73 8.97
N PRO A 48 5.99 -2.58 8.59
CA PRO A 48 5.25 -1.49 7.98
C PRO A 48 4.48 -1.94 6.74
N ARG A 49 3.25 -1.45 6.57
CA ARG A 49 2.40 -1.78 5.41
C ARG A 49 2.72 -0.93 4.18
N THR A 50 3.36 0.23 4.37
CA THR A 50 3.66 1.17 3.28
C THR A 50 5.12 1.05 2.85
N ASN A 51 5.37 1.04 1.54
CA ASN A 51 6.72 1.09 0.98
C ASN A 51 7.18 2.54 0.78
N SER A 52 8.32 2.92 1.37
CA SER A 52 8.93 4.25 1.23
C SER A 52 10.06 4.29 0.18
N TYR A 53 10.33 3.20 -0.53
CA TYR A 53 11.41 3.11 -1.53
C TYR A 53 11.35 4.21 -2.60
N HIS A 54 10.14 4.54 -3.07
CA HIS A 54 9.92 5.62 -4.05
C HIS A 54 9.58 6.98 -3.40
N HIS A 55 9.52 7.04 -2.08
CA HIS A 55 9.18 8.24 -1.31
C HIS A 55 10.17 8.41 -0.15
N PRO A 56 11.48 8.59 -0.44
CA PRO A 56 12.49 8.76 0.61
C PRO A 56 12.25 10.01 1.46
N ASP A 57 11.51 10.99 0.93
CA ASP A 57 11.06 12.19 1.65
C ASP A 57 10.21 11.85 2.89
N ARG A 58 9.57 10.68 2.94
CA ARG A 58 8.81 10.22 4.11
C ARG A 58 9.68 9.94 5.33
N PHE A 59 10.98 9.70 5.15
CA PHE A 59 11.92 9.55 6.26
C PHE A 59 12.44 10.90 6.77
N LEU A 60 12.22 11.98 6.01
CA LEU A 60 12.72 13.32 6.33
C LEU A 60 11.65 14.23 6.96
N ARG A 61 10.40 13.76 7.08
CA ARG A 61 9.34 14.49 7.77
C ARG A 61 9.47 14.23 9.25
N ASP A 62 9.89 15.25 9.99
CA ASP A 62 9.79 15.27 11.44
C ASP A 62 8.34 15.02 11.88
N THR A 63 8.19 14.35 13.03
CA THR A 63 6.95 13.90 13.68
C THR A 63 5.99 15.02 14.12
N ASP A 64 6.00 16.18 13.47
CA ASP A 64 5.23 17.37 13.87
C ASP A 64 3.77 17.37 13.37
N ASP A 65 3.34 16.33 12.63
CA ASP A 65 1.99 16.24 12.06
C ASP A 65 1.14 15.11 12.67
N ASP A 66 1.54 14.54 13.81
CA ASP A 66 0.65 13.70 14.62
C ASP A 66 -0.19 14.62 15.54
N PRO A 67 -1.53 14.71 15.35
CA PRO A 67 -2.37 15.38 16.32
C PRO A 67 -2.39 14.53 17.60
N VAL A 68 -2.10 15.18 18.73
CA VAL A 68 -2.36 14.68 20.09
C VAL A 68 -3.84 14.44 20.37
#